data_AF-A0ABD5Y0L4-F1
#
_entry.id   AF-A0ABD5Y0L4-F1
#
_cell.length_a   1.000
_cell.length_b   1.000
_cell.length_c   1.000
_cell.angle_alpha   90.00
_cell.angle_beta   90.00
_cell.angle_gamma   90.00
#
_symmetry.space_group_name_H-M   'P 1'
#
loop_
_entity.id
_entity.type
_entity.pdbx_description
1 polymer ?
#
loop_
_entity_poly.entity_id
_entity_poly.type
_entity_poly.pdbx_seq_one_letter_code
_entity_poly.pdbx_strand_id
1 'polypeptide(L)' 'MNVDVDAVVDERPVVATALVALVATAAYAGIQLVFDSSVAVAETASFGLIFTLVYVAGNRYLRDGEGEQPDDSRADDPAE' A
#
# COMPACT_ATOMS: atom_id res chain seq x y z
N MET A 1 8.69 -12.89 -18.42
CA MET A 1 7.88 -11.66 -18.44
C MET A 1 7.95 -11.10 -17.03
N ASN A 2 8.82 -10.12 -16.80
CA ASN A 2 8.98 -9.50 -15.48
C ASN A 2 7.87 -8.46 -15.38
N VAL A 3 6.98 -8.59 -14.40
CA VAL A 3 5.98 -7.56 -14.14
C VAL A 3 6.68 -6.47 -13.36
N ASP A 4 6.78 -5.27 -13.93
CA ASP A 4 7.20 -4.09 -13.16
C ASP A 4 6.12 -3.81 -12.12
N VAL A 5 6.37 -4.30 -10.89
CA VAL A 5 5.44 -4.22 -9.77
C VAL A 5 5.12 -2.76 -9.45
N ASP A 6 6.09 -1.87 -9.64
CA ASP A 6 5.93 -0.43 -9.45
C ASP A 6 4.90 0.18 -10.41
N ALA A 7 4.88 -0.27 -11.68
CA ALA A 7 3.90 0.19 -12.67
C ALA A 7 2.45 -0.18 -12.28
N VAL A 8 2.24 -1.35 -11.68
CA VAL A 8 0.89 -1.77 -11.24
C VAL A 8 0.40 -0.94 -10.05
N VAL A 9 1.30 -0.55 -9.14
CA VAL A 9 0.99 0.28 -7.97
C VAL A 9 0.65 1.72 -8.39
N ASP A 10 1.31 2.22 -9.43
CA ASP A 10 1.06 3.56 -9.98
C ASP A 10 -0.19 3.62 -10.84
N GLU A 11 -0.37 2.66 -11.75
CA GLU A 11 -1.43 2.70 -12.75
C GLU A 11 -2.77 2.18 -12.22
N ARG A 12 -2.75 1.28 -11.21
CA ARG A 12 -3.95 0.68 -10.61
C ARG A 12 -3.85 0.52 -9.08
N PRO A 13 -3.82 1.62 -8.32
CA PRO A 13 -3.62 1.60 -6.87
C PRO A 13 -4.68 0.79 -6.11
N VAL A 14 -5.93 0.80 -6.60
CA VAL A 14 -7.03 0.02 -6.02
C VAL A 14 -6.81 -1.48 -6.19
N VAL A 15 -6.31 -1.91 -7.36
CA VAL A 15 -6.04 -3.32 -7.64
C VAL A 15 -4.87 -3.81 -6.80
N ALA A 16 -3.80 -3.03 -6.69
CA ALA A 16 -2.67 -3.35 -5.82
C ALA A 16 -3.12 -3.50 -4.35
N THR A 17 -3.90 -2.55 -3.84
CA THR A 17 -4.46 -2.60 -2.48
C THR A 17 -5.32 -3.84 -2.26
N ALA A 18 -6.21 -4.16 -3.21
CA ALA A 18 -7.08 -5.32 -3.12
C ALA A 18 -6.28 -6.64 -3.08
N LEU A 19 -5.23 -6.76 -3.89
CA LEU A 19 -4.37 -7.94 -3.89
C LEU A 19 -3.63 -8.11 -2.55
N VAL A 20 -3.04 -7.04 -2.02
CA VAL A 20 -2.33 -7.08 -0.74
C VAL A 20 -3.30 -7.40 0.40
N ALA A 21 -4.47 -6.76 0.42
CA ALA A 21 -5.51 -7.03 1.42
C ALA A 21 -5.98 -8.50 1.37
N LEU A 22 -6.13 -9.07 0.18
CA LEU A 22 -6.52 -10.47 0.00
C LEU A 22 -5.46 -11.43 0.54
N VAL A 23 -4.18 -11.19 0.23
CA VAL A 23 -3.06 -12.00 0.73
C VAL A 23 -2.96 -11.91 2.26
N ALA A 24 -3.05 -10.70 2.81
CA ALA A 24 -3.01 -10.49 4.26
C ALA A 24 -4.17 -11.19 4.97
N THR A 25 -5.38 -11.08 4.43
CA THR A 25 -6.59 -11.74 4.98
C THR A 25 -6.45 -13.25 4.95
N ALA A 26 -5.94 -13.82 3.84
CA ALA A 26 -5.69 -15.25 3.73
C ALA A 26 -4.65 -15.74 4.75
N ALA A 27 -3.56 -14.98 4.94
CA ALA A 27 -2.55 -15.28 5.94
C ALA A 27 -3.13 -15.26 7.36
N TYR A 28 -3.91 -14.24 7.69
CA TYR A 28 -4.54 -14.10 9.01
C TYR A 28 -5.56 -15.20 9.30
N ALA A 29 -6.40 -15.56 8.31
CA ALA A 29 -7.31 -16.69 8.44
C ALA A 29 -6.54 -18.02 8.60
N GLY A 30 -5.41 -18.19 7.89
CA GLY A 30 -4.53 -19.35 8.05
C GLY A 30 -3.95 -19.46 9.47
N ILE A 31 -3.53 -18.34 10.06
CA ILE A 31 -3.06 -18.28 11.45
C ILE A 31 -4.18 -18.73 12.40
N GLN A 32 -5.40 -18.21 12.26
CA GLN A 32 -6.53 -18.62 13.08
C GLN A 32 -6.82 -20.13 12.96
N LEU A 33 -6.72 -20.71 11.76
CA LEU A 33 -6.88 -22.15 11.58
C LEU A 33 -5.82 -22.97 12.31
N VAL A 34 -4.56 -22.49 12.35
CA VAL A 34 -3.45 -23.17 13.04
C VAL A 34 -3.61 -23.11 14.56
N PHE A 35 -4.07 -21.97 15.11
CA PHE A 35 -4.09 -21.75 16.55
C PHE A 35 -5.45 -22.03 17.22
N ASP A 36 -6.56 -21.70 16.55
CA ASP A 36 -7.93 -21.77 17.10
C ASP A 36 -8.82 -22.83 16.39
N SER A 37 -8.27 -23.56 15.41
CA SER A 37 -9.01 -24.58 14.61
C SER A 37 -10.27 -24.07 13.90
N SER A 38 -10.51 -22.76 13.89
CA SER A 38 -11.67 -22.12 13.29
C SER A 38 -11.36 -20.67 12.93
N VAL A 39 -12.18 -20.07 12.05
CA VAL A 39 -12.00 -18.67 11.63
C VAL A 39 -13.15 -17.83 12.19
N ALA A 40 -12.81 -16.82 12.98
CA ALA A 40 -13.75 -15.81 13.44
C ALA A 40 -14.00 -14.77 12.33
N VAL A 41 -15.18 -14.86 11.69
CA VAL A 41 -15.52 -14.03 10.53
C VAL A 41 -15.50 -12.53 10.86
N ALA A 42 -16.07 -12.15 12.02
CA ALA A 42 -16.12 -10.75 12.45
C ALA A 42 -14.73 -10.17 12.72
N GLU A 43 -13.85 -10.96 13.35
CA GLU A 43 -12.47 -10.57 13.64
C GLU A 43 -11.66 -10.45 12.35
N THR A 44 -11.78 -11.43 11.45
CA THR A 44 -11.12 -11.43 10.14
C THR A 44 -11.55 -10.24 9.27
N ALA A 45 -12.84 -9.91 9.28
CA ALA A 45 -13.35 -8.74 8.57
C ALA A 45 -12.81 -7.43 9.17
N SER A 46 -12.74 -7.35 10.50
CA SER A 46 -12.17 -6.19 11.20
C SER A 46 -10.68 -6.03 10.91
N PHE A 47 -9.92 -7.13 10.92
CA PHE A 47 -8.52 -7.17 10.53
C PHE A 47 -8.33 -6.65 9.11
N GLY A 48 -9.08 -7.18 8.14
CA GLY A 48 -8.97 -6.75 6.74
C GLY A 48 -9.27 -5.27 6.56
N LEU A 49 -10.28 -4.76 7.27
CA LEU A 49 -10.66 -3.34 7.22
C LEU A 49 -9.58 -2.44 7.81
N ILE A 50 -9.08 -2.75 9.01
CA ILE A 50 -8.02 -1.97 9.67
C ILE A 50 -6.72 -2.02 8.85
N PHE A 51 -6.33 -3.21 8.39
CA PHE A 51 -5.15 -3.39 7.56
C PHE A 51 -5.22 -2.53 6.30
N THR A 52 -6.36 -2.55 5.60
CA THR A 52 -6.56 -1.76 4.37
C THR A 52 -6.44 -0.27 4.65
N LEU A 53 -7.05 0.23 5.73
CA LEU A 53 -6.95 1.64 6.12
C LEU A 53 -5.50 2.05 6.41
N VAL A 54 -4.76 1.25 7.17
CA VAL A 54 -3.35 1.51 7.49
C VAL A 54 -2.47 1.46 6.23
N TYR A 55 -2.68 0.47 5.37
CA TYR A 55 -1.94 0.32 4.12
C TYR A 55 -2.13 1.52 3.19
N VAL A 56 -3.38 1.94 2.97
CA VAL A 56 -3.71 3.11 2.13
C VAL A 56 -3.17 4.40 2.75
N ALA A 57 -3.33 4.57 4.06
CA ALA A 57 -2.82 5.74 4.77
C ALA A 57 -1.28 5.83 4.70
N GLY A 58 -0.58 4.70 4.90
CA GLY A 58 0.87 4.62 4.77
C GLY A 58 1.34 4.92 3.35
N ASN A 59 0.70 4.32 2.35
CA ASN A 59 1.03 4.57 0.94
C ASN A 59 0.84 6.04 0.55
N ARG A 60 -0.25 6.67 1.03
CA ARG A 60 -0.49 8.10 0.81
C ARG A 60 0.56 8.97 1.50
N TYR A 61 0.87 8.68 2.77
CA TYR A 61 1.86 9.44 3.53
C TYR A 61 3.26 9.38 2.90
N LEU A 62 3.67 8.21 2.41
CA LEU A 62 4.97 8.04 1.76
C LEU A 62 5.03 8.75 0.40
N ARG A 63 3.95 8.68 -0.41
CA ARG A 63 3.87 9.40 -1.69
C ARG A 63 3.92 10.92 -1.52
N ASP A 64 3.20 11.46 -0.53
CA ASP A 64 3.17 12.90 -0.28
C ASP A 64 4.54 13.41 0.25
N GLY A 65 5.38 12.53 0.83
CA GLY A 65 6.72 12.87 1.32
C GLY A 65 7.82 12.93 0.24
N GLU A 66 7.59 12.36 -0.95
CA GLU A 66 8.54 12.39 -2.08
C GLU A 66 8.34 13.63 -2.99
N GLY A 67 7.26 14.40 -2.78
CA GLY A 67 6.88 15.55 -3.61
C GLY A 67 7.58 16.87 -3.30
N GLU A 68 8.41 16.94 -2.26
CA GLU A 68 9.14 18.15 -1.88
C GLU A 68 10.59 18.10 -2.38
N GLN A 69 10.78 18.01 -3.70
CA GLN A 69 12.03 18.46 -4.31
C GLN A 69 11.93 19.97 -4.50
N PRO A 70 12.79 20.77 -3.84
CA PRO A 70 12.88 22.19 -4.15
C PRO A 70 13.27 22.33 -5.62
N ASP A 71 12.41 22.98 -6.39
CA ASP A 71 12.66 23.35 -7.78
C ASP A 71 13.80 24.37 -7.81
N ASP A 72 15.04 23.89 -7.95
CA ASP A 72 16.25 24.70 -8.02
C ASP A 72 16.46 25.29 -9.44
N SER A 73 15.37 25.49 -10.20
CA SER A 73 15.38 26.10 -11.53
C SER A 73 15.55 27.63 -11.51
N ARG A 74 16.36 28.17 -10.58
CA ARG A 74 16.69 29.60 -10.52
C ARG A 74 18.20 29.84 -10.51
N ALA A 75 18.87 29.58 -11.62
CA ALA A 75 20.20 30.12 -11.89
C ALA A 75 20.50 30.27 -13.39
N ASP A 76 19.59 30.89 -14.15
CA ASP A 76 19.94 31.55 -15.41
C ASP A 76 19.76 33.06 -15.22
N ASP A 77 20.85 33.72 -14.81
CA ASP A 77 21.08 35.12 -15.14
C ASP A 77 22.58 35.29 -15.45
N PRO A 78 23.01 35.16 -16.72
CA PRO A 78 24.35 35.55 -17.11
C PRO A 78 24.40 37.08 -17.13
N ALA A 79 24.98 37.65 -16.07
CA ALA A 79 25.25 39.08 -16.02
C ALA A 79 26.21 39.48 -17.17
N GLU A 80 25.74 40.37 -18.04
CA GLU A 80 26.54 41.08 -19.05
C GLU A 80 27.58 42.02 -18.41
#